data_AF-A0A843CYI7-F1
#
_entry.id   AF-A0A843CYI7-F1
#
_cell.length_a   1.000
_cell.length_b   1.000
_cell.length_c   1.000
_cell.angle_alpha   90.00
_cell.angle_beta   90.00
_cell.angle_gamma   90.00
#
_symmetry.space_group_name_H-M   'P 1'
#
loop_
_entity.id
_entity.type
_entity.pdbx_description
1 polymer ?
#
loop_
_entity_poly.entity_id
_entity_poly.type
_entity_poly.pdbx_seq_one_letter_code
_entity_poly.pdbx_strand_id
1 'polypeptide(L)'
;NETSDDKIEYKQGSVSVRLKIEWRLKTLLGEDKIVGPLDPYVNKAVDLGKIDPEEGESLIRIGRFCDSVQLSANYCRAQSFDKMRSWSDIIGRIE
;
A
#
# COMPACT_ATOMS: atom_id res chain seq x y z
N ASN A 1 -0.94 32.15 -20.37
CA ASN A 1 0.33 31.50 -20.71
C ASN A 1 0.86 30.77 -19.51
N GLU A 2 0.74 29.46 -19.60
CA GLU A 2 1.72 28.45 -19.17
C GLU A 2 2.16 28.48 -17.70
N THR A 3 1.42 27.69 -16.92
CA THR A 3 1.89 26.99 -15.73
C THR A 3 3.19 26.26 -16.03
N SER A 4 4.29 26.72 -15.43
CA SER A 4 5.57 26.01 -15.44
C SER A 4 5.40 24.66 -14.76
N ASP A 5 5.60 23.61 -15.55
CA ASP A 5 5.73 22.22 -15.13
C ASP A 5 6.83 22.09 -14.06
N ASP A 6 6.42 22.02 -12.80
CA ASP A 6 7.25 21.41 -11.76
C ASP A 6 7.42 19.94 -12.14
N LYS A 7 8.55 19.63 -12.78
CA LYS A 7 9.00 18.27 -13.04
C LYS A 7 9.16 17.56 -11.69
N ILE A 8 8.13 16.85 -11.28
CA ILE A 8 8.22 15.89 -10.18
C ILE A 8 9.11 14.75 -10.68
N GLU A 9 10.41 14.84 -10.37
CA GLU A 9 11.33 13.72 -10.48
C GLU A 9 10.90 12.66 -9.47
N TYR A 10 10.15 11.66 -9.94
CA TYR A 10 9.85 10.47 -9.15
C TYR A 10 11.16 9.72 -8.90
N LYS A 11 11.77 9.94 -7.74
CA LYS A 11 12.93 9.16 -7.30
C LYS A 11 12.55 7.68 -7.25
N GLN A 12 13.13 6.95 -8.20
CA GLN A 12 13.19 5.51 -8.29
C GLN A 12 13.89 4.98 -7.03
N GLY A 13 13.12 4.73 -5.97
CA GLY A 13 13.68 4.34 -4.66
C GLY A 13 12.70 4.24 -3.50
N SER A 14 11.42 4.59 -3.66
CA SER A 14 10.41 4.29 -2.64
C SER A 14 10.08 2.79 -2.67
N VAL A 15 10.38 2.09 -1.58
CA VAL A 15 9.80 0.75 -1.33
C VAL A 15 8.29 0.90 -1.48
N SER A 16 7.71 0.23 -2.50
CA SER A 16 6.29 0.30 -2.79
C SER A 16 5.50 0.09 -1.52
N VAL A 17 4.50 0.94 -1.25
CA VAL A 17 3.58 0.81 -0.12
C VAL A 17 3.11 -0.63 0.05
N ARG A 18 2.83 -1.31 -1.06
CA ARG A 18 2.46 -2.71 -1.09
C ARG A 18 3.53 -3.64 -0.50
N LEU A 19 4.81 -3.44 -0.83
CA LEU A 19 5.91 -4.26 -0.31
C LEU A 19 6.02 -4.15 1.22
N LYS A 20 5.72 -2.97 1.79
CA LYS A 20 5.70 -2.80 3.25
C LYS A 20 4.56 -3.59 3.89
N ILE A 21 3.39 -3.60 3.27
CA ILE A 21 2.25 -4.40 3.75
C ILE A 21 2.58 -5.90 3.62
N GLU A 22 3.18 -6.32 2.51
CA GLU A 22 3.63 -7.70 2.31
C GLU A 22 4.62 -8.14 3.39
N TRP A 23 5.64 -7.32 3.67
CA TRP A 23 6.62 -7.60 4.73
C TRP A 23 5.97 -7.77 6.09
N ARG A 24 5.09 -6.84 6.47
CA ARG A 24 4.37 -6.94 7.75
C ARG A 24 3.55 -8.22 7.83
N LEU A 25 2.80 -8.55 6.78
CA LEU A 25 1.98 -9.76 6.74
C LEU A 25 2.83 -11.04 6.78
N LYS A 26 3.99 -11.08 6.12
CA LYS A 26 4.95 -12.20 6.22
C LYS A 26 5.40 -12.42 7.65
N THR A 27 5.82 -11.35 8.34
CA THR A 27 6.26 -11.40 9.74
C THR A 27 5.12 -11.85 10.66
N LEU A 28 3.93 -11.27 10.51
CA LEU A 28 2.79 -11.60 11.35
C LEU A 28 2.32 -13.04 11.11
N LEU A 29 2.31 -13.53 9.87
CA LEU A 29 1.76 -14.84 9.54
C LEU A 29 2.81 -15.97 9.55
N GLY A 30 4.10 -15.64 9.60
CA GLY A 30 5.19 -16.61 9.45
C GLY A 30 5.30 -17.17 8.03
N GLU A 31 4.91 -16.38 7.02
CA GLU A 31 4.88 -16.79 5.61
C GLU A 31 6.19 -16.38 4.92
N ASP A 32 6.83 -17.31 4.21
CA ASP A 32 8.06 -17.02 3.45
C ASP A 32 7.79 -16.07 2.26
N LYS A 33 6.63 -16.23 1.63
CA LYS A 33 6.18 -15.42 0.50
C LYS A 33 4.69 -15.13 0.54
N ILE A 34 4.32 -13.97 0.02
CA ILE A 34 2.95 -13.60 -0.29
C ILE A 34 2.83 -13.59 -1.80
N VAL A 35 1.88 -14.37 -2.32
CA VAL A 35 1.62 -14.49 -3.76
C VAL A 35 0.17 -14.11 -4.01
N GLY A 36 -0.05 -13.21 -4.97
CA GLY A 36 -1.38 -12.73 -5.35
C GLY A 36 -1.87 -11.57 -4.47
N PRO A 37 -3.19 -11.35 -4.37
CA PRO A 37 -3.78 -10.23 -3.63
C PRO A 37 -3.51 -10.33 -2.12
N LEU A 38 -3.49 -9.19 -1.41
CA LEU A 38 -3.23 -9.17 0.04
C LEU A 38 -4.43 -9.58 0.88
N ASP A 39 -5.65 -9.44 0.35
CA ASP A 39 -6.89 -9.65 1.09
C ASP A 39 -6.93 -10.96 1.89
N PRO A 40 -6.56 -12.14 1.32
CA PRO A 40 -6.60 -13.39 2.07
C PRO A 40 -5.64 -13.39 3.27
N TYR A 41 -4.48 -12.75 3.13
CA TYR A 41 -3.46 -12.68 4.17
C TYR A 41 -3.84 -11.66 5.25
N VAL A 42 -4.42 -10.52 4.85
CA VAL A 42 -4.95 -9.54 5.81
C VAL A 42 -6.09 -10.12 6.62
N ASN A 43 -7.06 -10.78 5.97
CA ASN A 43 -8.17 -11.44 6.66
C ASN A 43 -7.66 -12.52 7.62
N LYS A 44 -6.71 -13.35 7.19
CA LYS A 44 -6.06 -14.34 8.07
C LYS A 44 -5.40 -13.68 9.28
N ALA A 45 -4.74 -12.54 9.12
CA ALA A 45 -4.10 -11.83 10.23
C ALA A 45 -5.14 -11.23 11.21
N VAL A 46 -6.28 -10.77 10.71
CA VAL A 46 -7.41 -10.31 11.54
C VAL A 46 -8.04 -11.48 12.30
N ASP A 47 -8.28 -12.61 11.64
CA ASP A 47 -8.86 -13.81 12.26
C ASP A 47 -7.97 -14.37 13.38
N LEU A 48 -6.65 -14.20 13.26
CA LEU A 48 -5.67 -14.58 14.28
C LEU A 48 -5.50 -13.52 15.39
N GLY A 49 -6.22 -12.40 15.32
CA GLY A 49 -6.10 -11.29 16.28
C GLY A 49 -4.77 -10.55 16.22
N LYS A 50 -4.02 -10.66 15.12
CA LYS A 50 -2.71 -10.01 14.92
C LYS A 50 -2.82 -8.60 14.33
N ILE A 51 -3.97 -8.29 13.73
CA ILE A 51 -4.34 -7.00 13.17
C ILE A 51 -5.77 -6.72 13.63
N ASP A 52 -6.07 -5.50 14.05
CA ASP A 52 -7.45 -5.14 14.38
C ASP A 52 -8.30 -5.04 13.10
N PRO A 53 -9.63 -5.28 13.18
CA PRO A 53 -10.47 -5.30 11.98
C PRO A 53 -10.46 -3.98 11.17
N GLU A 54 -10.36 -2.82 11.84
CA GLU A 54 -10.39 -1.50 11.19
C GLU A 54 -9.09 -1.23 10.40
N GLU A 55 -7.96 -1.60 10.99
CA GLU A 55 -6.66 -1.62 10.34
C GLU A 55 -6.66 -2.61 9.16
N GLY A 56 -7.24 -3.79 9.34
CA GLY A 56 -7.39 -4.79 8.28
C GLY A 56 -8.11 -4.25 7.05
N GLU A 57 -9.26 -3.60 7.23
CA GLU A 57 -9.99 -2.97 6.13
C GLU A 57 -9.17 -1.87 5.41
N SER A 58 -8.38 -1.13 6.18
CA SER A 58 -7.51 -0.07 5.65
C SER A 58 -6.39 -0.67 4.79
N LEU A 59 -5.74 -1.74 5.27
CA LEU A 59 -4.70 -2.45 4.54
C LEU A 59 -5.23 -3.09 3.25
N ILE A 60 -6.45 -3.64 3.25
CA ILE A 60 -7.08 -4.18 2.04
C ILE A 60 -7.33 -3.07 1.02
N ARG A 61 -7.88 -1.92 1.46
CA ARG A 61 -8.13 -0.78 0.57
C ARG A 61 -6.83 -0.27 -0.07
N ILE A 62 -5.77 -0.16 0.70
CA ILE A 62 -4.45 0.25 0.21
C ILE A 62 -3.86 -0.80 -0.73
N GLY A 63 -3.93 -2.09 -0.36
CA GLY A 63 -3.41 -3.20 -1.16
C GLY A 63 -4.06 -3.27 -2.54
N ARG A 64 -5.39 -3.23 -2.59
CA ARG A 64 -6.16 -3.21 -3.85
C ARG A 64 -5.88 -1.96 -4.67
N PHE A 65 -5.69 -0.82 -4.01
CA PHE A 65 -5.31 0.41 -4.70
C PHE A 65 -3.93 0.26 -5.37
N CYS A 66 -2.93 -0.27 -4.66
CA CYS A 66 -1.61 -0.53 -5.22
C CYS A 66 -1.70 -1.47 -6.44
N ASP A 67 -2.48 -2.54 -6.33
CA ASP A 67 -2.70 -3.48 -7.43
C ASP A 67 -3.38 -2.80 -8.63
N SER A 68 -4.40 -1.97 -8.38
CA SER A 68 -5.10 -1.22 -9.42
C SER A 68 -4.21 -0.19 -10.12
N VAL A 69 -3.32 0.50 -9.39
CA VAL A 69 -2.37 1.45 -10.01
C VAL A 69 -1.38 0.71 -10.87
N GLN A 70 -0.81 -0.40 -10.38
CA GLN A 70 0.14 -1.23 -11.11
C GLN A 70 -0.49 -1.85 -12.37
N LEU A 71 -1.79 -2.19 -12.32
CA LEU A 71 -2.53 -2.77 -13.43
C LEU A 71 -3.13 -1.73 -14.39
N SER A 72 -3.15 -0.44 -14.02
CA SER A 72 -3.72 0.59 -14.89
C SER A 72 -2.72 0.99 -15.99
N ALA A 73 -3.15 0.89 -17.25
CA ALA A 73 -2.44 1.47 -18.40
C ALA A 73 -2.33 3.02 -18.33
N ASN A 74 -2.95 3.65 -17.30
CA ASN A 74 -3.04 5.09 -17.06
C ASN A 74 -2.20 5.53 -15.85
N TYR A 75 -1.05 4.90 -15.61
CA TYR A 75 -0.09 5.21 -14.53
C TYR A 75 0.32 6.70 -14.43
N CYS A 76 -0.07 7.54 -15.40
CA CYS A 76 0.27 8.95 -15.49
C CYS A 76 -0.66 9.93 -14.76
N ARG A 77 -1.73 9.48 -14.07
CA ARG A 77 -2.54 10.39 -13.22
C ARG A 77 -2.09 10.32 -11.76
N ALA A 78 -1.30 11.31 -11.35
CA ALA A 78 -0.90 11.50 -9.97
C ALA A 78 -2.12 11.53 -9.03
N GLN A 79 -2.08 10.72 -7.97
CA GLN A 79 -3.05 10.75 -6.87
C GLN A 79 -3.03 12.12 -6.17
N SER A 80 -4.14 12.52 -5.55
CA SER A 80 -4.15 13.71 -4.71
C SER A 80 -3.24 13.51 -3.49
N PHE A 81 -2.49 14.56 -3.14
CA PHE A 81 -1.53 14.57 -2.04
C PHE A 81 -2.13 14.12 -0.70
N ASP A 82 -3.39 14.48 -0.43
CA ASP A 82 -4.09 14.11 0.81
C ASP A 82 -4.29 12.60 0.98
N LYS A 83 -4.52 11.86 -0.12
CA LYS A 83 -4.62 10.39 -0.07
C LYS A 83 -3.26 9.76 0.20
N MET A 84 -2.20 10.29 -0.41
CA MET A 84 -0.84 9.80 -0.17
C MET A 84 -0.37 10.09 1.26
N ARG A 85 -0.73 11.25 1.83
CA ARG A 85 -0.45 11.61 3.22
C ARG A 85 -1.17 10.69 4.21
N SER A 86 -2.46 10.44 3.99
CA SER A 86 -3.26 9.49 4.77
C SER A 86 -2.64 8.10 4.80
N TRP A 87 -2.08 7.62 3.69
CA TRP A 87 -1.39 6.33 3.66
C TRP A 87 -0.04 6.37 4.35
N SER A 88 0.70 7.48 4.25
CA SER A 88 1.98 7.63 4.94
C SER A 88 1.82 7.57 6.46
N ASP A 89 0.74 8.10 7.02
CA ASP A 89 0.47 8.04 8.47
C ASP A 89 0.10 6.62 8.94
N ILE A 90 -0.60 5.85 8.10
CA ILE A 90 -0.94 4.43 8.37
C ILE A 90 0.31 3.55 8.25
N ILE A 91 1.15 3.81 7.24
CA ILE A 91 2.38 3.05 6.97
C ILE A 91 3.51 3.43 7.93
N GLY A 92 3.55 4.68 8.40
CA GLY A 92 4.55 5.16 9.36
C GLY A 92 4.47 4.48 10.74
N ARG A 93 3.40 3.73 11.01
CA ARG A 93 3.23 2.90 12.21
C ARG A 93 3.71 1.46 12.04
N ILE A 94 4.17 1.10 10.85
CA ILE A 94 4.78 -0.20 10.55
C ILE A 94 6.27 -0.08 10.87
N GLU A 95 6.64 -0.37 12.11
CA GLU A 95 8.04 -0.58 12.54
C GLU A 95 8.57 -1.95 12.08
#